data_AF-A0A7X9I6U3-F1
#
_entry.id   AF-A0A7X9I6U3-F1
#
_cell.length_a   1.000
_cell.length_b   1.000
_cell.length_c   1.000
_cell.angle_alpha   90.00
_cell.angle_beta   90.00
_cell.angle_gamma   90.00
#
_symmetry.space_group_name_H-M   'P 1'
#
loop_
_entity.id
_entity.type
_entity.pdbx_description
1 polymer ?
#
loop_
_entity_poly.entity_id
_entity_poly.type
_entity_poly.pdbx_seq_one_letter_code
_entity_poly.pdbx_strand_id
1 'polypeptide(L)' 'MKAKRIEHSTEQTKKAEQEPHRQSGKYQAGAICPYCNQGILEYNGLLNIQCSNCGLEIRYSST' A
#
# COMPACT_ATOMS: atom_id res chain seq x y z
N MET A 1 -23.21 -34.93 35.38
CA MET A 1 -23.27 -34.21 34.09
C MET A 1 -24.12 -32.97 34.26
N LYS A 2 -23.59 -31.78 33.95
CA LYS A 2 -24.36 -30.58 33.58
C LYS A 2 -23.41 -29.50 33.06
N ALA A 3 -23.42 -29.34 31.75
CA ALA A 3 -22.76 -28.29 31.00
C ALA A 3 -23.55 -26.97 31.07
N LYS A 4 -22.84 -25.84 31.04
CA LYS A 4 -23.30 -24.48 30.68
C LYS A 4 -22.06 -23.57 30.80
N ARG A 5 -21.78 -22.59 29.96
CA ARG A 5 -22.20 -22.18 28.61
C ARG A 5 -21.09 -21.21 28.19
N ILE A 6 -20.79 -21.19 26.90
CA ILE A 6 -19.73 -20.43 26.26
C ILE A 6 -20.06 -18.93 26.31
N GLU A 7 -19.14 -18.09 26.78
CA GLU A 7 -19.07 -16.66 26.47
C GLU A 7 -17.61 -16.22 26.42
N HIS A 8 -17.04 -16.12 25.23
CA HIS A 8 -15.92 -15.24 24.99
C HIS A 8 -16.06 -14.68 23.57
N SER A 9 -16.80 -13.56 23.50
CA SER A 9 -16.63 -12.57 22.44
C SER A 9 -15.20 -12.06 22.51
N THR A 10 -14.42 -12.33 21.47
CA THR A 10 -13.26 -11.51 21.13
C THR A 10 -13.36 -11.16 19.65
N GLU A 11 -14.04 -10.04 19.44
CA GLU A 11 -13.77 -9.01 18.45
C GLU A 11 -12.46 -9.25 17.67
N GLN A 12 -12.58 -9.93 16.54
CA GLN A 12 -11.50 -10.07 15.58
C GLN A 12 -11.34 -8.74 14.86
N THR A 13 -10.56 -7.89 15.51
CA THR A 13 -9.97 -6.69 14.97
C THR A 13 -9.32 -7.02 13.63
N LYS A 14 -9.74 -6.30 12.59
CA LYS A 14 -9.22 -6.37 11.22
C LYS A 14 -7.71 -6.12 11.27
N LYS A 15 -6.93 -7.20 11.28
CA LYS A 15 -5.50 -7.12 11.01
C LYS A 15 -5.36 -6.95 9.51
N ALA A 16 -5.03 -5.71 9.10
CA ALA A 16 -4.47 -5.46 7.79
C ALA A 16 -3.30 -6.44 7.62
N GLU A 17 -3.50 -7.42 6.75
CA GLU A 17 -2.50 -8.34 6.28
C GLU A 17 -1.46 -7.51 5.52
N GLN A 18 -0.45 -7.03 6.25
CA GLN A 18 0.75 -6.45 5.67
C GLN A 18 1.65 -7.63 5.28
N GLU A 19 1.36 -8.17 4.10
CA GLU A 19 2.30 -8.97 3.32
C GLU A 19 3.64 -8.21 3.27
N PRO A 20 4.80 -8.84 3.61
CA PRO A 20 6.12 -8.26 3.38
C PRO A 20 6.41 -8.30 1.87
N HIS A 21 5.68 -7.48 1.11
CA HIS A 21 5.90 -7.31 -0.31
C HIS A 21 7.24 -6.59 -0.47
N ARG A 22 8.24 -7.39 -0.84
CA ARG A 22 9.56 -7.02 -1.38
C ARG A 22 9.71 -5.51 -1.59
N GLN A 23 10.50 -4.87 -0.73
CA GLN A 23 11.06 -3.54 -0.96
C GLN A 23 11.84 -3.58 -2.28
N SER A 24 11.16 -3.29 -3.37
CA SER A 24 11.71 -3.31 -4.72
C SER A 24 11.08 -2.14 -5.44
N GLY A 25 11.68 -0.98 -5.26
CA GLY A 25 11.36 0.20 -6.04
C GLY A 25 11.47 1.46 -5.21
N LYS A 26 12.44 2.31 -5.56
CA LYS A 26 12.44 3.74 -5.18
C LYS A 26 11.18 4.49 -5.67
N TYR A 27 10.34 3.79 -6.41
CA TYR A 27 9.17 4.28 -7.11
C TYR A 27 7.99 3.39 -6.71
N GLN A 28 7.32 3.79 -5.65
CA GLN A 28 6.14 3.14 -5.10
C GLN A 28 5.11 4.20 -4.76
N ALA A 29 3.82 3.90 -4.92
CA ALA A 29 2.75 4.82 -4.52
C ALA A 29 2.83 5.08 -3.01
N GLY A 30 2.65 6.34 -2.61
CA GLY A 30 2.82 6.82 -1.24
C GLY A 30 4.26 7.17 -0.85
N ALA A 31 5.27 6.84 -1.66
CA ALA A 31 6.64 7.24 -1.39
C ALA A 31 6.91 8.70 -1.81
N ILE A 32 7.90 9.33 -1.17
CA ILE A 32 8.41 10.64 -1.61
C ILE A 32 9.06 10.48 -2.97
N CYS A 33 8.73 11.38 -3.90
CA CYS A 33 9.32 11.42 -5.22
C CYS A 33 10.83 11.65 -5.13
N PRO A 34 11.67 10.73 -5.61
CA PRO A 34 13.12 10.86 -5.52
C PRO A 34 13.70 11.88 -6.51
N TYR A 35 12.87 12.41 -7.42
CA TYR A 35 13.28 13.43 -8.40
C TYR A 35 13.20 14.83 -7.81
N CYS A 36 12.06 15.20 -7.22
CA CYS A 36 11.86 16.53 -6.63
C CYS A 36 11.98 16.58 -5.11
N ASN A 37 12.00 15.42 -4.43
CA ASN A 37 12.06 15.29 -2.97
C ASN A 37 10.97 16.07 -2.20
N GLN A 38 9.88 16.44 -2.88
CA GLN A 38 8.80 17.28 -2.35
C GLN A 38 7.42 16.67 -2.58
N GLY A 39 7.18 16.11 -3.77
CA GLY A 39 5.91 15.49 -4.11
C GLY A 39 5.82 14.03 -3.65
N ILE A 40 4.60 13.53 -3.53
CA ILE A 40 4.32 12.12 -3.32
C ILE A 40 4.10 11.44 -4.68
N LEU A 41 4.53 10.19 -4.78
CA LEU A 41 4.25 9.32 -5.91
C LEU A 41 2.86 8.72 -5.75
N GLU A 42 2.02 8.81 -6.76
CA GLU A 42 0.63 8.33 -6.75
C GLU A 42 0.32 7.58 -8.04
N TYR A 43 -0.70 6.73 -8.05
CA TYR A 43 -1.15 6.13 -9.31
C TYR A 43 -1.98 7.13 -10.10
N ASN A 44 -1.65 7.29 -11.38
CA ASN A 44 -2.53 8.01 -12.30
C ASN A 44 -3.64 7.08 -12.84
N GLY A 45 -4.53 7.64 -13.67
CA GLY A 45 -5.65 6.90 -14.28
C GLY A 45 -5.24 5.74 -15.20
N LEU A 46 -3.94 5.57 -15.49
CA LEU A 46 -3.39 4.50 -16.32
C LEU A 46 -2.61 3.46 -15.50
N LEU A 47 -2.71 3.48 -14.17
CA LEU A 47 -1.93 2.63 -13.25
C LEU A 47 -0.41 2.86 -13.34
N ASN A 48 0.03 3.99 -13.88
CA ASN A 48 1.42 4.41 -13.83
C ASN A 48 1.67 5.20 -12.55
N ILE A 49 2.89 5.10 -12.01
CA ILE A 49 3.31 5.93 -10.87
C ILE A 49 3.64 7.33 -11.38
N GLN A 50 2.97 8.36 -10.87
CA GLN A 50 3.16 9.76 -11.24
C GLN A 50 3.42 10.63 -10.00
N CYS A 51 4.30 11.63 -10.11
CA CYS A 51 4.46 12.66 -9.09
C CYS A 51 3.61 13.90 -9.41
N SER A 52 2.71 14.25 -8.49
CA SER A 52 1.82 15.42 -8.61
C SER A 52 2.56 16.77 -8.52
N ASN A 53 3.82 16.79 -8.07
CA ASN A 53 4.62 18.02 -7.92
C ASN A 53 5.52 18.31 -9.13
N CYS A 54 6.24 17.32 -9.65
CA CYS A 54 7.20 17.51 -10.75
C CYS A 54 6.81 16.84 -12.07
N GLY A 55 5.73 16.05 -12.10
CA GLY A 55 5.27 15.36 -13.31
C GLY A 55 6.08 14.14 -13.70
N LEU A 56 7.00 13.64 -12.86
CA LEU A 56 7.68 12.36 -13.08
C LEU A 56 6.62 11.26 -13.29
N GLU A 57 6.70 10.51 -14.39
CA GLU A 57 5.81 9.37 -14.68
C GLU A 57 6.65 8.10 -14.94
N ILE A 58 6.28 7.00 -14.30
CA ILE A 58 6.93 5.70 -14.42
C ILE A 58 5.91 4.70 -14.92
N ARG A 59 6.17 4.23 -16.14
CA ARG A 59 5.35 3.24 -16.81
C ARG A 59 5.90 1.86 -16.52
N TYR A 60 5.04 0.98 -16.00
CA TYR A 60 5.35 -0.43 -15.92
C TYR A 60 4.97 -1.07 -17.25
N SER A 61 5.93 -1.12 -18.19
CA SER A 61 5.78 -1.92 -19.39
C SER A 61 6.16 -3.36 -19.05
N SER A 62 5.17 -4.25 -19.04
CA SER A 62 5.40 -5.70 -19.03
C SER A 62 5.90 -6.10 -20.41
N THR A 63 7.22 -6.11 -20.62
CA THR A 63 7.87 -6.75 -21.77
C THR A 63 7.81 -8.26 -21.66
#